data_AF-A0A315EKI4-F1
#
_entry.id   AF-A0A315EKI4-F1
#
_cell.length_a   1.000
_cell.length_b   1.000
_cell.length_c   1.000
_cell.angle_alpha   90.00
_cell.angle_beta   90.00
_cell.angle_gamma   90.00
#
_symmetry.space_group_name_H-M   'P 1'
#
loop_
_entity.id
_entity.type
_entity.pdbx_description
1 polymer ?
#
loop_
_entity_poly.entity_id
_entity_poly.type
_entity_poly.pdbx_seq_one_letter_code
_entity_poly.pdbx_strand_id
1 'polypeptide(L)'
;MKIIKFVVLFLSLISAAELSYAYEQKSCIAGIEIALNLSTQLDESNTRLMKDMAVLLNSGVATDNDIASHLSSQVSLTSTAITNAGVISTLKQAGTFKQPKLVDKLVDGQFQNLFITVGAAKNSFVKWTGAIKNQSLKDQALASSQQLEKIHNSIRTCEK
;
A
#
# COMPACT_ATOMS: atom_id res chain seq x y z
N MET A 1 -9.19 6.69 49.94
CA MET A 1 -9.05 5.43 49.16
C MET A 1 -9.64 5.47 47.74
N LYS A 2 -10.63 6.33 47.43
CA LYS A 2 -11.22 6.45 46.07
C LYS A 2 -10.29 7.05 45.01
N ILE A 3 -9.45 8.03 45.38
CA ILE A 3 -8.56 8.75 44.45
C ILE A 3 -7.44 7.84 43.92
N ILE A 4 -6.84 7.01 44.78
CA ILE A 4 -5.75 6.10 44.42
C ILE A 4 -6.23 5.06 43.38
N LYS A 5 -7.45 4.52 43.53
CA LYS A 5 -8.03 3.60 42.53
C LYS A 5 -8.26 4.28 41.17
N PHE A 6 -8.63 5.56 41.15
CA PHE A 6 -8.85 6.32 39.91
C PHE A 6 -7.54 6.63 39.17
N VAL A 7 -6.49 6.98 39.91
CA VAL A 7 -5.15 7.26 39.36
C VAL A 7 -4.51 5.99 38.78
N VAL A 8 -4.64 4.86 39.48
CA VAL A 8 -4.15 3.56 38.97
C VAL A 8 -4.89 3.12 37.71
N LEU A 9 -6.21 3.33 37.64
CA LEU A 9 -6.98 3.04 36.43
C LEU A 9 -6.53 3.91 35.25
N PHE A 10 -6.36 5.23 35.46
CA PHE A 10 -5.90 6.15 34.42
C PHE A 10 -4.50 5.84 33.92
N LEU A 11 -3.55 5.54 34.82
CA LEU A 11 -2.20 5.14 34.45
C LEU A 11 -2.17 3.82 33.67
N SER A 12 -3.03 2.86 34.04
CA SER A 12 -3.14 1.59 33.32
C SER A 12 -3.78 1.72 31.92
N LEU A 13 -4.65 2.73 31.74
CA LEU A 13 -5.27 3.02 30.45
C LEU A 13 -4.30 3.75 29.51
N ILE A 14 -3.48 4.66 30.03
CA ILE A 14 -2.44 5.35 29.25
C ILE A 14 -1.39 4.35 28.77
N SER A 15 -0.94 3.45 29.65
CA SER A 15 0.03 2.42 29.27
C SER A 15 -0.53 1.40 28.26
N ALA A 16 -1.82 1.07 28.34
CA ALA A 16 -2.46 0.20 27.35
C ALA A 16 -2.59 0.87 25.97
N ALA A 17 -2.92 2.18 25.92
CA ALA A 17 -3.03 2.92 24.68
C ALA A 17 -1.68 3.08 23.96
N GLU A 18 -0.62 3.41 24.71
CA GLU A 18 0.75 3.50 24.16
C GLU A 18 1.27 2.14 23.70
N LEU A 19 0.95 1.06 24.42
CA LEU A 19 1.34 -0.29 24.04
C LEU A 19 0.58 -0.78 22.78
N SER A 20 -0.71 -0.47 22.65
CA SER A 20 -1.52 -0.78 21.47
C SER A 20 -0.98 -0.06 20.23
N TYR A 21 -0.70 1.24 20.36
CA TYR A 21 -0.13 2.04 19.28
C TYR A 21 1.24 1.51 18.82
N ALA A 22 2.13 1.17 19.76
CA ALA A 22 3.43 0.61 19.43
C ALA A 22 3.31 -0.76 18.75
N TYR A 23 2.34 -1.58 19.15
CA TYR A 23 2.05 -2.88 18.53
C TYR A 23 1.53 -2.71 17.09
N GLU A 24 0.54 -1.85 16.87
CA GLU A 24 -0.01 -1.54 15.55
C GLU A 24 1.06 -1.00 14.61
N GLN A 25 1.88 -0.05 15.08
CA GLN A 25 2.97 0.52 14.30
C GLN A 25 4.00 -0.55 13.92
N LYS A 26 4.38 -1.44 14.85
CA LYS A 26 5.29 -2.55 14.55
C LYS A 26 4.69 -3.53 13.54
N SER A 27 3.40 -3.84 13.67
CA SER A 27 2.70 -4.72 12.74
C SER A 27 2.61 -4.12 11.33
N CYS A 28 2.33 -2.81 11.24
CA CYS A 28 2.29 -2.09 9.97
C CYS A 28 3.68 -2.08 9.30
N ILE A 29 4.76 -1.83 10.05
CA ILE A 29 6.14 -1.89 9.52
C ILE A 29 6.45 -3.27 8.92
N ALA A 30 6.11 -4.36 9.62
CA ALA A 30 6.28 -5.72 9.10
C ALA A 30 5.44 -5.96 7.84
N GLY A 31 4.22 -5.43 7.80
CA GLY A 31 3.36 -5.46 6.62
C GLY A 31 3.94 -4.76 5.39
N ILE A 32 4.67 -3.68 5.61
CA ILE A 32 5.36 -2.91 4.56
C ILE A 32 6.56 -3.67 4.00
N GLU A 33 7.33 -4.36 4.83
CA GLU A 33 8.42 -5.21 4.36
C GLU A 33 7.90 -6.32 3.44
N ILE A 34 6.77 -6.92 3.78
CA ILE A 34 6.07 -7.89 2.92
C ILE A 34 5.61 -7.21 1.62
N ALA A 35 5.02 -6.01 1.71
CA ALA A 35 4.58 -5.25 0.53
C ALA A 35 5.74 -4.92 -0.42
N LEU A 36 6.93 -4.56 0.11
CA LEU A 36 8.14 -4.35 -0.70
C LEU A 36 8.56 -5.62 -1.43
N ASN A 37 8.54 -6.77 -0.76
CA ASN A 37 8.89 -8.03 -1.40
C ASN A 37 7.89 -8.42 -2.51
N LEU A 38 6.61 -8.07 -2.32
CA LEU A 38 5.56 -8.29 -3.31
C LEU A 38 5.56 -7.25 -4.45
N SER A 39 6.13 -6.06 -4.25
CA SER A 39 6.12 -4.99 -5.27
C SER A 39 6.88 -5.37 -6.53
N THR A 40 7.94 -6.19 -6.42
CA THR A 40 8.67 -6.70 -7.58
C THR A 40 7.76 -7.45 -8.55
N GLN A 41 6.88 -8.33 -8.05
CA GLN A 41 5.93 -9.06 -8.89
C GLN A 41 4.87 -8.13 -9.50
N LEU A 42 4.51 -7.07 -8.79
CA LEU A 42 3.59 -6.05 -9.26
C LEU A 42 4.22 -5.23 -10.40
N ASP A 43 5.50 -4.86 -10.29
CA ASP A 43 6.26 -4.13 -11.31
C ASP A 43 6.47 -4.96 -12.59
N GLU A 44 6.76 -6.25 -12.45
CA GLU A 44 6.83 -7.19 -13.58
C GLU A 44 5.49 -7.30 -14.30
N SER A 45 4.40 -7.41 -13.53
CA SER A 45 3.03 -7.45 -14.07
C SER A 45 2.70 -6.15 -14.82
N ASN A 46 3.09 -4.99 -14.26
CA ASN A 46 2.91 -3.70 -14.91
C ASN A 46 3.69 -3.58 -16.21
N THR A 47 4.95 -4.00 -16.21
CA THR A 47 5.82 -3.98 -17.40
C THR A 47 5.21 -4.79 -18.53
N ARG A 48 4.64 -5.97 -18.20
CA ARG A 48 3.94 -6.80 -19.18
C ARG A 48 2.68 -6.14 -19.72
N LEU A 49 1.86 -5.57 -18.83
CA LEU A 49 0.64 -4.86 -19.20
C LEU A 49 0.95 -3.70 -20.16
N MET A 50 1.95 -2.88 -19.83
CA MET A 50 2.40 -1.76 -20.68
C MET A 50 2.91 -2.23 -22.05
N LYS A 51 3.66 -3.34 -22.09
CA LYS A 51 4.18 -3.90 -23.34
C LYS A 51 3.04 -4.32 -24.27
N ASP A 52 2.05 -5.04 -23.74
CA ASP A 52 0.93 -5.54 -24.54
C ASP A 52 -0.03 -4.41 -24.95
N MET A 53 -0.18 -3.38 -24.12
CA MET A 53 -0.86 -2.15 -24.52
C MET A 53 -0.21 -1.46 -25.72
N ALA A 54 1.13 -1.33 -25.72
CA ALA A 54 1.84 -0.70 -26.82
C ALA A 54 1.61 -1.44 -28.15
N VAL A 55 1.47 -2.76 -28.11
CA VAL A 55 1.09 -3.56 -29.28
C VAL A 55 -0.32 -3.23 -29.77
N LEU A 56 -1.28 -3.07 -28.86
CA LEU A 56 -2.67 -2.73 -29.20
C LEU A 56 -2.85 -1.31 -29.73
N LEU A 57 -2.06 -0.36 -29.22
CA LEU A 57 -1.98 1.00 -29.78
C LEU A 57 -1.50 0.96 -31.24
N ASN A 58 -0.44 0.18 -31.50
CA ASN A 58 0.08 0.02 -32.86
C ASN A 58 -0.89 -0.69 -33.81
N SER A 59 -1.88 -1.44 -33.28
CA SER A 59 -2.91 -2.12 -34.07
C SER A 59 -4.25 -1.36 -34.15
N GLY A 60 -4.36 -0.18 -33.54
CA GLY A 60 -5.55 0.69 -33.63
C GLY A 60 -6.70 0.35 -32.69
N VAL A 61 -6.48 -0.46 -31.64
CA VAL A 61 -7.52 -0.81 -30.64
C VAL A 61 -7.54 0.22 -29.51
N ALA A 62 -8.45 1.21 -29.59
CA ALA A 62 -8.47 2.35 -28.68
C ALA A 62 -9.07 2.06 -27.29
N THR A 63 -10.19 1.34 -27.19
CA THR A 63 -10.96 1.27 -25.93
C THR A 63 -10.30 0.46 -24.82
N ASP A 64 -9.67 -0.67 -25.15
CA ASP A 64 -8.95 -1.48 -24.14
C ASP A 64 -7.64 -0.80 -23.71
N ASN A 65 -7.06 0.02 -24.59
CA ASN A 65 -5.84 0.75 -24.30
C ASN A 65 -6.05 1.84 -23.23
N ASP A 66 -7.12 2.63 -23.32
CA ASP A 66 -7.39 3.68 -22.32
C ASP A 66 -7.59 3.07 -20.91
N ILE A 67 -8.29 1.94 -20.85
CA ILE A 67 -8.50 1.19 -19.60
C ILE A 67 -7.16 0.67 -19.07
N ALA A 68 -6.38 -0.01 -19.90
CA ALA A 68 -5.11 -0.58 -19.49
C ALA A 68 -4.09 0.51 -19.10
N SER A 69 -4.12 1.68 -19.74
CA SER A 69 -3.31 2.85 -19.38
C SER A 69 -3.67 3.39 -18.01
N HIS A 70 -4.96 3.52 -17.73
CA HIS A 70 -5.43 3.88 -16.40
C HIS A 70 -4.95 2.88 -15.34
N LEU A 71 -5.08 1.58 -15.60
CA LEU A 71 -4.62 0.52 -14.70
C LEU A 71 -3.11 0.54 -14.49
N SER A 72 -2.32 0.73 -15.54
CA SER A 72 -0.86 0.84 -15.45
C SER A 72 -0.43 2.05 -14.61
N SER A 73 -1.12 3.18 -14.76
CA SER A 73 -0.89 4.36 -13.90
C SER A 73 -1.17 4.06 -12.43
N GLN A 74 -2.24 3.33 -12.11
CA GLN A 74 -2.54 2.91 -10.74
C GLN A 74 -1.44 2.01 -10.17
N VAL A 75 -0.88 1.10 -10.97
CA VAL A 75 0.23 0.24 -10.52
C VAL A 75 1.49 1.06 -10.29
N SER A 76 1.84 1.98 -11.19
CA SER A 76 3.01 2.84 -11.05
C SER A 76 2.93 3.73 -9.79
N LEU A 77 1.76 4.32 -9.53
CA LEU A 77 1.50 5.06 -8.29
C LEU A 77 1.64 4.18 -7.05
N THR A 78 1.12 2.94 -7.12
CA THR A 78 1.22 1.98 -6.02
C THR A 78 2.66 1.57 -5.75
N SER A 79 3.43 1.24 -6.79
CA SER A 79 4.85 0.88 -6.67
C SER A 79 5.65 2.01 -6.04
N THR A 80 5.43 3.24 -6.51
CA THR A 80 6.07 4.45 -5.93
C THR A 80 5.73 4.62 -4.45
N ALA A 81 4.45 4.44 -4.07
CA ALA A 81 4.02 4.53 -2.68
C ALA A 81 4.67 3.44 -1.81
N ILE A 82 4.79 2.21 -2.31
CA ILE A 82 5.45 1.10 -1.60
C ILE A 82 6.94 1.43 -1.40
N THR A 83 7.64 1.86 -2.44
CA THR A 83 9.06 2.24 -2.34
C THR A 83 9.27 3.36 -1.33
N ASN A 84 8.45 4.42 -1.38
CA ASN A 84 8.56 5.54 -0.45
C ASN A 84 8.33 5.10 1.01
N ALA A 85 7.31 4.27 1.26
CA ALA A 85 7.05 3.72 2.59
C ALA A 85 8.21 2.83 3.08
N GLY A 86 8.80 2.03 2.19
CA GLY A 86 9.99 1.22 2.49
C GLY A 86 11.20 2.07 2.89
N VAL A 87 11.53 3.09 2.09
CA VAL A 87 12.64 4.01 2.39
C VAL A 87 12.44 4.68 3.74
N ILE A 88 11.23 5.17 4.02
CA ILE A 88 10.91 5.86 5.28
C ILE A 88 10.95 4.89 6.47
N SER A 89 10.50 3.65 6.30
CA SER A 89 10.65 2.60 7.31
C SER A 89 12.13 2.33 7.62
N THR A 90 12.97 2.13 6.60
CA THR A 90 14.40 1.91 6.77
C THR A 90 15.09 3.11 7.44
N LEU A 91 14.77 4.34 7.02
CA LEU A 91 15.31 5.55 7.64
C LEU A 91 14.95 5.62 9.13
N LYS A 92 13.71 5.29 9.49
CA LYS A 92 13.26 5.25 10.89
C LYS A 92 14.02 4.21 11.70
N GLN A 93 14.28 3.03 11.14
CA GLN A 93 15.00 1.95 11.82
C GLN A 93 16.51 2.26 11.99
N ALA A 94 17.13 2.91 11.00
CA ALA A 94 18.57 3.17 10.99
C ALA A 94 19.00 4.45 11.74
N GLY A 95 18.06 5.39 11.95
CA GLY A 95 18.39 6.75 12.41
C GLY A 95 18.06 7.03 13.88
N THR A 96 18.95 7.79 14.53
CA THR A 96 18.63 8.53 15.75
C THR A 96 18.30 9.97 15.40
N PHE A 97 17.06 10.38 15.65
CA PHE A 97 16.56 11.68 15.22
C PHE A 97 16.48 12.68 16.37
N LYS A 98 16.87 13.94 16.11
CA LYS A 98 16.75 15.03 17.08
C LYS A 98 15.29 15.31 17.48
N GLN A 99 14.33 15.01 16.60
CA GLN A 99 12.89 15.22 16.81
C GLN A 99 12.11 13.93 16.50
N PRO A 100 12.18 12.91 17.38
CA PRO A 100 11.61 11.58 17.10
C PRO A 100 10.10 11.61 16.83
N LYS A 101 9.35 12.45 17.55
CA LYS A 101 7.89 12.60 17.39
C LYS A 101 7.46 13.13 16.02
N LEU A 102 8.26 13.99 15.38
CA LEU A 102 7.95 14.46 14.02
C LEU A 102 8.22 13.36 12.98
N VAL A 103 9.26 12.56 13.21
CA VAL A 103 9.55 11.41 12.36
C VAL A 103 8.45 10.36 12.49
N ASP A 104 7.94 10.10 13.71
CA ASP A 104 6.80 9.18 13.90
C ASP A 104 5.57 9.63 13.11
N LYS A 105 5.23 10.93 13.15
CA LYS A 105 4.13 11.49 12.34
C LYS A 105 4.36 11.37 10.84
N LEU A 106 5.59 11.60 10.37
CA LEU A 106 5.94 11.44 8.96
C LEU A 106 5.78 9.99 8.51
N VAL A 107 6.32 9.05 9.30
CA VAL A 107 6.22 7.60 9.06
C VAL A 107 4.75 7.18 8.98
N ASP A 108 3.96 7.56 9.97
CA ASP A 108 2.53 7.27 10.02
C ASP A 108 1.77 7.82 8.82
N GLY A 109 2.02 9.08 8.45
CA GLY A 109 1.37 9.71 7.31
C GLY A 109 1.69 9.00 5.99
N GLN A 110 2.91 8.46 5.86
CA GLN A 110 3.35 7.76 4.66
C GLN A 110 2.79 6.34 4.60
N PHE A 111 2.65 5.69 5.74
CA PHE A 111 2.00 4.38 5.85
C PHE A 111 0.50 4.47 5.56
N GLN A 112 -0.17 5.51 6.07
CA GLN A 112 -1.56 5.79 5.73
C GLN A 112 -1.73 6.11 4.24
N ASN A 113 -0.84 6.93 3.66
CA ASN A 113 -0.87 7.23 2.24
C ASN A 113 -0.69 5.97 1.37
N LEU A 114 0.21 5.06 1.77
CA LEU A 114 0.37 3.76 1.12
C LEU A 114 -0.94 2.95 1.16
N PHE A 115 -1.55 2.82 2.34
CA PHE A 115 -2.81 2.08 2.51
C PHE A 115 -3.92 2.62 1.59
N ILE A 116 -4.12 3.94 1.59
CA ILE A 116 -5.11 4.61 0.73
C ILE A 116 -4.80 4.37 -0.75
N THR A 117 -3.54 4.52 -1.16
CA THR A 117 -3.12 4.36 -2.57
C THR A 117 -3.37 2.93 -3.05
N VAL A 118 -2.93 1.93 -2.29
CA VAL A 118 -3.14 0.51 -2.63
C VAL A 118 -4.63 0.17 -2.67
N GLY A 119 -5.42 0.66 -1.71
CA GLY A 119 -6.87 0.46 -1.69
C GLY A 119 -7.57 1.06 -2.91
N ALA A 120 -7.20 2.29 -3.30
CA ALA A 120 -7.73 2.96 -4.49
C ALA A 120 -7.35 2.23 -5.78
N ALA A 121 -6.09 1.79 -5.91
CA ALA A 121 -5.62 1.02 -7.05
C ALA A 121 -6.39 -0.30 -7.15
N LYS A 122 -6.49 -1.06 -6.05
CA LYS A 122 -7.26 -2.31 -6.00
C LYS A 122 -8.70 -2.12 -6.51
N ASN A 123 -9.40 -1.12 -5.98
CA ASN A 123 -10.79 -0.86 -6.36
C ASN A 123 -10.90 -0.47 -7.85
N SER A 124 -9.93 0.27 -8.37
CA SER A 124 -9.83 0.60 -9.79
C SER A 124 -9.65 -0.66 -10.63
N PHE A 125 -8.79 -1.58 -10.23
CA PHE A 125 -8.60 -2.87 -10.90
C PHE A 125 -9.87 -3.71 -10.93
N VAL A 126 -10.57 -3.84 -9.80
CA VAL A 126 -11.85 -4.57 -9.75
C VAL A 126 -12.89 -3.96 -10.69
N LYS A 127 -13.00 -2.62 -10.72
CA LYS A 127 -13.95 -1.91 -11.58
C LYS A 127 -13.63 -2.11 -13.06
N TRP A 128 -12.37 -1.93 -13.45
CA TRP A 128 -11.98 -1.77 -14.85
C TRP A 128 -11.62 -3.08 -15.54
N THR A 129 -11.19 -4.11 -14.81
CA THR A 129 -10.89 -5.44 -15.40
C THR A 129 -12.11 -6.05 -16.10
N GLY A 130 -13.32 -5.79 -15.62
CA GLY A 130 -14.56 -6.26 -16.26
C GLY A 130 -14.85 -5.60 -17.62
N ALA A 131 -14.26 -4.44 -17.90
CA ALA A 131 -14.48 -3.68 -19.12
C ALA A 131 -13.45 -3.98 -20.24
N ILE A 132 -12.36 -4.69 -19.91
CA ILE A 132 -11.34 -5.11 -20.88
C ILE A 132 -11.90 -6.24 -21.75
N LYS A 133 -11.90 -6.05 -23.07
CA LYS A 133 -12.35 -7.05 -24.04
C LYS A 133 -11.25 -8.03 -24.43
N ASN A 134 -10.01 -7.54 -24.56
CA ASN A 134 -8.85 -8.38 -24.84
C ASN A 134 -8.56 -9.32 -23.66
N GLN A 135 -8.66 -10.64 -23.91
CA GLN A 135 -8.50 -11.64 -22.86
C GLN A 135 -7.10 -11.63 -22.22
N SER A 136 -6.03 -11.44 -23.00
CA SER A 136 -4.67 -11.37 -22.46
C SER A 136 -4.50 -10.21 -21.49
N LEU A 137 -4.97 -9.00 -21.87
CA LEU A 137 -4.94 -7.84 -20.98
C LEU A 137 -5.81 -8.05 -19.74
N LYS A 138 -6.97 -8.70 -19.90
CA LYS A 138 -7.87 -8.99 -18.78
C LYS A 138 -7.22 -9.93 -17.77
N ASP A 139 -6.56 -10.98 -18.22
CA ASP A 139 -5.86 -11.94 -17.35
C ASP A 139 -4.69 -11.25 -16.62
N GLN A 140 -3.95 -10.38 -17.30
CA GLN A 140 -2.86 -9.59 -16.70
C GLN A 140 -3.36 -8.58 -15.67
N ALA A 141 -4.47 -7.89 -15.97
CA ALA A 141 -5.12 -6.99 -15.03
C ALA A 141 -5.63 -7.75 -13.80
N LEU A 142 -6.21 -8.94 -13.97
CA LEU A 142 -6.65 -9.80 -12.88
C LEU A 142 -5.47 -10.24 -11.99
N ALA A 143 -4.35 -10.65 -12.59
CA ALA A 143 -3.15 -11.01 -11.84
C ALA A 143 -2.63 -9.83 -11.01
N SER A 144 -2.59 -8.64 -11.60
CA SER A 144 -2.21 -7.40 -10.89
C SER A 144 -3.17 -7.09 -9.75
N SER A 145 -4.48 -7.25 -9.96
CA SER A 145 -5.50 -7.09 -8.92
C SER A 145 -5.29 -8.04 -7.74
N GLN A 146 -4.93 -9.29 -8.01
CA GLN A 146 -4.67 -10.29 -6.96
C GLN A 146 -3.40 -9.95 -6.16
N GLN A 147 -2.37 -9.41 -6.82
CA GLN A 147 -1.17 -8.96 -6.12
C GLN A 147 -1.45 -7.71 -5.27
N LEU A 148 -2.24 -6.76 -5.78
CA LEU A 148 -2.70 -5.60 -5.01
C LEU A 148 -3.52 -6.01 -3.79
N GLU A 149 -4.36 -7.05 -3.88
CA GLU A 149 -5.09 -7.58 -2.73
C GLU A 149 -4.15 -8.19 -1.67
N LYS A 150 -3.11 -8.93 -2.09
CA LYS A 150 -2.10 -9.45 -1.14
C LYS A 150 -1.34 -8.32 -0.44
N ILE A 151 -0.92 -7.30 -1.19
CA ILE A 151 -0.25 -6.11 -0.64
C ILE A 151 -1.20 -5.40 0.32
N HIS A 152 -2.44 -5.12 -0.09
CA HIS A 152 -3.45 -4.47 0.75
C HIS A 152 -3.64 -5.20 2.08
N ASN A 153 -3.74 -6.52 2.05
CA ASN A 153 -3.92 -7.33 3.25
C ASN A 153 -2.69 -7.36 4.14
N SER A 154 -1.47 -7.28 3.59
CA SER A 154 -0.25 -7.20 4.39
C SER A 154 -0.13 -5.87 5.13
N ILE A 155 -0.63 -4.77 4.54
CA ILE A 155 -0.57 -3.43 5.13
C ILE A 155 -1.85 -3.02 5.85
N ARG A 156 -2.80 -3.93 6.09
CA ARG A 156 -4.10 -3.58 6.70
C ARG A 156 -3.96 -2.94 8.08
N THR A 157 -2.94 -3.31 8.84
CA THR A 157 -2.65 -2.72 10.16
C THR A 157 -2.08 -1.31 10.11
N CYS A 158 -1.84 -0.78 8.90
CA CYS A 158 -1.52 0.62 8.68
C CYS A 158 -2.76 1.51 8.59
N GLU A 159 -3.97 0.93 8.54
CA GLU A 159 -5.24 1.66 8.56
C GLU A 159 -5.42 2.37 9.91
N LYS A 160 -5.51 3.71 9.88
CA LYS A 160 -5.77 4.57 11.05
C LYS A 160 -7.12 5.26 10.96
#